data_AF-E3EKS6-F1
#
_entry.id   AF-E3EKS6-F1
#
_cell.length_a   1.000
_cell.length_b   1.000
_cell.length_c   1.000
_cell.angle_alpha   90.00
_cell.angle_beta   90.00
_cell.angle_gamma   90.00
#
_symmetry.space_group_name_H-M   'P 1'
#
loop_
_entity.id
_entity.type
_entity.pdbx_description
1 polymer ?
#
loop_
_entity_poly.entity_id
_entity_poly.type
_entity_poly.pdbx_seq_one_letter_code
_entity_poly.pdbx_strand_id
1 'polypeptide(L)'
;MKPKILIGLMGVGIVVGLSISLYLSFSEKQDPTQSAQETQQPKTTTAAVNPDLKDSHSDVQKKPLKGSDKSIYEKPPEQKRRSIQSLEAEPLEQEARQDFRNLKFMNGVEKLQSIVNEVEDKDEGAMLHQLYFEGSMLANLIPPSEEDEISGDHGETIEFDGMVGILSMIKDPENALLGTLALNDRYRAEIILEQDSLNPIFDGGVRILQLSKETEGKIFEDVFNMYKSAKTLYKIDFEIEGHHLVGYVIQFADGTSKLYSILPADGAKPPYKSIREWQKIYKIIENR
;
A
#
# COMPACT_ATOMS: atom_id res chain seq x y z
N MET A 1 61.97 9.76 28.18
CA MET A 1 61.87 8.75 27.10
C MET A 1 60.80 9.19 26.12
N LYS A 2 61.03 8.94 24.82
CA LYS A 2 60.37 9.56 23.65
C LYS A 2 58.90 9.13 23.46
N PRO A 3 58.03 9.97 22.87
CA PRO A 3 56.69 9.58 22.44
C PRO A 3 56.75 8.70 21.18
N LYS A 4 55.90 7.68 21.09
CA LYS A 4 55.67 6.92 19.86
C LYS A 4 54.33 7.34 19.26
N ILE A 5 54.42 8.09 18.17
CA ILE A 5 53.34 8.33 17.21
C ILE A 5 53.29 7.09 16.30
N LEU A 6 52.10 6.54 16.07
CA LEU A 6 51.87 5.59 14.98
C LEU A 6 50.74 6.13 14.10
N ILE A 7 51.10 6.39 12.85
CA ILE A 7 50.27 6.81 11.71
C ILE A 7 50.06 5.57 10.82
N GLY A 8 48.88 5.49 10.18
CA GLY A 8 48.61 4.69 8.98
C GLY A 8 47.72 3.47 9.25
N LEU A 9 46.73 3.11 8.44
CA LEU A 9 46.40 3.40 7.04
C LEU A 9 44.87 3.52 6.89
N MET A 10 44.35 4.49 6.13
CA MET A 10 43.78 4.30 4.78
C MET A 10 42.99 3.00 4.57
N GLY A 11 41.66 3.13 4.60
CA GLY A 11 40.71 2.21 3.97
C GLY A 11 39.72 3.02 3.15
N VAL A 12 39.98 3.10 1.84
CA VAL A 12 39.07 3.65 0.83
C VAL A 12 37.95 2.62 0.60
N GLY A 13 36.70 3.06 0.74
CA GLY A 13 35.50 2.22 0.53
C GLY A 13 34.44 2.99 -0.26
N ILE A 14 34.69 3.11 -1.57
CA ILE A 14 33.76 3.14 -2.70
C ILE A 14 32.33 3.67 -2.43
N VAL A 15 32.05 4.86 -2.98
CA VAL A 15 30.72 5.42 -3.21
C VAL A 15 30.13 4.77 -4.47
N VAL A 16 29.02 4.05 -4.32
CA VAL A 16 28.09 3.64 -5.39
C VAL A 16 26.70 3.90 -4.81
N GLY A 17 25.77 4.61 -5.41
CA GLY A 17 25.65 5.27 -6.70
C GLY A 17 24.16 5.62 -6.75
N LEU A 18 23.81 6.87 -6.47
CA LEU A 18 22.43 7.35 -6.53
C LEU A 18 22.02 7.44 -7.99
N SER A 19 21.14 6.54 -8.44
CA SER A 19 20.38 6.71 -9.68
C SER A 19 19.05 7.39 -9.35
N ILE A 20 19.05 8.71 -9.34
CA ILE A 20 17.82 9.51 -9.44
C ILE A 20 17.49 9.60 -10.94
N SER A 21 16.50 8.83 -11.39
CA SER A 21 15.90 9.02 -12.71
C SER A 21 14.85 10.13 -12.63
N LEU A 22 15.28 11.34 -12.96
CA LEU A 22 14.40 12.47 -13.30
C LEU A 22 13.79 12.21 -14.68
N TYR A 23 12.51 11.83 -14.74
CA TYR A 23 11.70 12.00 -15.95
C TYR A 23 10.79 13.22 -15.79
N LEU A 24 11.29 14.35 -16.31
CA LEU A 24 10.49 15.49 -16.74
C LEU A 24 10.39 15.41 -18.26
N SER A 25 9.17 15.23 -18.79
CA SER A 25 8.64 15.92 -19.99
C SER A 25 7.39 15.20 -20.50
N PHE A 26 6.23 15.82 -20.32
CA PHE A 26 5.30 16.12 -21.42
C PHE A 26 4.33 17.19 -20.94
N SER A 27 4.68 18.44 -21.26
CA SER A 27 3.74 19.54 -21.31
C SER A 27 3.55 19.82 -22.79
N GLU A 28 2.44 19.32 -23.36
CA GLU A 28 1.96 19.81 -24.64
C GLU A 28 0.52 20.28 -24.45
N LYS A 29 0.38 21.61 -24.49
CA LYS A 29 -0.89 22.31 -24.57
C LYS A 29 -1.53 22.00 -25.92
N GLN A 30 -2.73 21.45 -25.92
CA GLN A 30 -3.76 21.87 -26.88
C GLN A 30 -5.11 21.93 -26.15
N ASP A 31 -5.64 23.15 -26.09
CA ASP A 31 -7.00 23.48 -25.71
C ASP A 31 -7.89 23.49 -26.98
N PRO A 32 -9.21 23.65 -26.90
CA PRO A 32 -10.20 22.68 -27.35
C PRO A 32 -10.85 23.06 -28.68
N THR A 33 -11.74 22.22 -29.21
CA THR A 33 -13.11 22.59 -29.68
C THR A 33 -13.67 21.62 -30.76
N GLN A 34 -14.87 21.12 -30.48
CA GLN A 34 -16.00 20.74 -31.36
C GLN A 34 -16.18 19.34 -31.98
N SER A 35 -17.33 18.78 -31.59
CA SER A 35 -18.40 18.12 -32.38
C SER A 35 -18.08 16.79 -33.06
N ALA A 36 -19.02 15.88 -33.30
CA ALA A 36 -20.37 15.55 -32.86
C ALA A 36 -20.70 14.29 -33.69
N GLN A 37 -21.46 13.34 -33.12
CA GLN A 37 -22.22 12.27 -33.81
C GLN A 37 -21.45 11.28 -34.71
N GLU A 38 -21.58 9.97 -34.46
CA GLU A 38 -22.64 9.17 -35.08
C GLU A 38 -22.68 7.74 -34.52
N THR A 39 -23.89 7.34 -34.18
CA THR A 39 -24.35 6.00 -33.84
C THR A 39 -24.28 5.10 -35.07
N GLN A 40 -23.89 3.83 -34.91
CA GLN A 40 -24.50 2.72 -35.64
C GLN A 40 -24.14 1.35 -35.03
N GLN A 41 -25.14 0.74 -34.40
CA GLN A 41 -25.26 -0.71 -34.23
C GLN A 41 -25.29 -1.41 -35.58
N PRO A 42 -25.06 -2.74 -35.60
CA PRO A 42 -26.18 -3.57 -36.06
C PRO A 42 -26.39 -4.89 -35.30
N LYS A 43 -27.67 -5.13 -35.04
CA LYS A 43 -28.45 -6.36 -35.30
C LYS A 43 -28.09 -7.66 -34.56
N THR A 44 -28.93 -7.90 -33.56
CA THR A 44 -29.65 -9.15 -33.28
C THR A 44 -29.80 -10.12 -34.47
N THR A 45 -29.58 -11.41 -34.20
CA THR A 45 -30.34 -12.50 -34.84
C THR A 45 -30.78 -13.48 -33.76
N THR A 46 -32.09 -13.68 -33.68
CA THR A 46 -32.82 -14.60 -32.81
C THR A 46 -33.23 -15.83 -33.62
N ALA A 47 -33.05 -17.04 -33.08
CA ALA A 47 -33.79 -18.28 -33.35
C ALA A 47 -33.04 -19.43 -32.64
N ALA A 48 -33.63 -20.41 -31.96
CA ALA A 48 -35.01 -20.84 -31.86
C ALA A 48 -35.22 -21.58 -30.52
N VAL A 49 -36.44 -21.48 -30.00
CA VAL A 49 -37.02 -22.23 -28.90
C VAL A 49 -37.79 -23.42 -29.49
N ASN A 50 -37.73 -24.61 -28.85
CA ASN A 50 -38.83 -25.54 -28.53
C ASN A 50 -38.32 -27.00 -28.31
N PRO A 51 -39.09 -27.90 -27.65
CA PRO A 51 -39.52 -27.85 -26.24
C PRO A 51 -39.45 -29.26 -25.56
N ASP A 52 -39.87 -29.31 -24.30
CA ASP A 52 -40.53 -30.44 -23.60
C ASP A 52 -39.85 -31.82 -23.50
N LEU A 53 -39.62 -32.25 -22.25
CA LEU A 53 -40.05 -33.59 -21.80
C LEU A 53 -40.19 -33.67 -20.27
N LYS A 54 -41.38 -34.14 -19.89
CA LYS A 54 -41.97 -34.28 -18.56
C LYS A 54 -41.34 -35.38 -17.70
N ASP A 55 -41.54 -35.18 -16.39
CA ASP A 55 -41.87 -36.15 -15.32
C ASP A 55 -41.54 -37.64 -15.54
N SER A 56 -40.79 -38.23 -14.60
CA SER A 56 -41.30 -39.37 -13.84
C SER A 56 -40.48 -39.63 -12.57
N HIS A 57 -41.17 -39.65 -11.43
CA HIS A 57 -40.76 -40.37 -10.23
C HIS A 57 -40.87 -41.90 -10.45
N SER A 58 -39.93 -42.68 -9.88
CA SER A 58 -40.23 -43.95 -9.18
C SER A 58 -38.97 -44.58 -8.55
N ASP A 59 -39.06 -44.76 -7.24
CA ASP A 59 -38.66 -45.93 -6.44
C ASP A 59 -37.29 -46.63 -6.59
N VAL A 60 -36.49 -46.43 -5.53
CA VAL A 60 -35.86 -47.45 -4.66
C VAL A 60 -35.68 -48.86 -5.24
N GLN A 61 -34.43 -49.20 -5.58
CA GLN A 61 -33.83 -50.48 -5.22
C GLN A 61 -32.36 -50.31 -4.81
N LYS A 62 -32.06 -50.65 -3.55
CA LYS A 62 -30.71 -50.82 -3.04
C LYS A 62 -30.10 -52.10 -3.61
N LYS A 63 -28.97 -51.98 -4.34
CA LYS A 63 -28.02 -53.08 -4.58
C LYS A 63 -26.63 -52.66 -4.11
N PRO A 64 -25.86 -53.55 -3.45
CA PRO A 64 -24.52 -53.22 -2.98
C PRO A 64 -23.53 -53.38 -4.14
N LEU A 65 -22.78 -52.32 -4.45
CA LEU A 65 -21.64 -52.40 -5.37
C LEU A 65 -20.34 -52.32 -4.58
N LYS A 66 -19.76 -53.50 -4.41
CA LYS A 66 -18.39 -53.76 -4.01
C LYS A 66 -17.60 -53.88 -5.32
N GLY A 67 -16.68 -52.97 -5.61
CA GLY A 67 -15.86 -53.07 -6.81
C GLY A 67 -15.19 -51.77 -7.18
N SER A 68 -13.87 -51.76 -7.00
CA SER A 68 -12.87 -50.83 -7.52
C SER A 68 -13.30 -50.01 -8.75
N ASP A 69 -13.16 -48.69 -8.65
CA ASP A 69 -12.71 -47.93 -9.81
C ASP A 69 -11.75 -46.82 -9.40
N LYS A 70 -10.61 -46.80 -10.09
CA LYS A 70 -9.58 -45.77 -9.92
C LYS A 70 -10.21 -44.46 -10.35
N SER A 71 -10.38 -43.52 -9.42
CA SER A 71 -10.74 -42.16 -9.78
C SER A 71 -9.64 -41.59 -10.66
N ILE A 72 -9.89 -41.51 -11.97
CA ILE A 72 -9.14 -40.64 -12.86
C ILE A 72 -9.59 -39.23 -12.49
N TYR A 73 -8.92 -38.63 -11.50
CA TYR A 73 -8.88 -37.18 -11.42
C TYR A 73 -8.08 -36.72 -12.62
N GLU A 74 -8.76 -36.35 -13.70
CA GLU A 74 -8.16 -35.49 -14.70
C GLU A 74 -7.73 -34.22 -13.96
N LYS A 75 -6.41 -34.08 -13.80
CA LYS A 75 -5.79 -32.83 -13.43
C LYS A 75 -6.39 -31.77 -14.36
N PRO A 76 -6.90 -30.63 -13.84
CA PRO A 76 -7.29 -29.52 -14.70
C PRO A 76 -6.16 -29.24 -15.68
N PRO A 77 -6.45 -28.95 -16.96
CA PRO A 77 -5.42 -28.66 -17.93
C PRO A 77 -4.50 -27.59 -17.35
N GLU A 78 -3.20 -27.90 -17.27
CA GLU A 78 -2.16 -26.95 -16.92
C GLU A 78 -2.27 -25.80 -17.92
N GLN A 79 -3.00 -24.74 -17.53
CA GLN A 79 -2.92 -23.47 -18.21
C GLN A 79 -1.45 -23.10 -18.19
N LYS A 80 -0.84 -23.04 -19.37
CA LYS A 80 0.49 -22.48 -19.56
C LYS A 80 0.45 -21.07 -19.00
N ARG A 81 0.82 -20.92 -17.72
CA ARG A 81 1.13 -19.63 -17.13
C ARG A 81 2.22 -19.04 -18.00
N ARG A 82 1.91 -17.93 -18.65
CA ARG A 82 2.97 -17.14 -19.29
C ARG A 82 3.78 -16.61 -18.11
N SER A 83 5.04 -17.01 -18.01
CA SER A 83 5.93 -16.37 -17.07
C SER A 83 6.14 -14.94 -17.56
N ILE A 84 5.54 -13.99 -16.85
CA ILE A 84 5.85 -12.58 -17.06
C ILE A 84 7.30 -12.40 -16.63
N GLN A 85 8.14 -11.92 -17.54
CA GLN A 85 9.51 -11.57 -17.20
C GLN A 85 9.49 -10.32 -16.32
N SER A 86 10.38 -10.25 -15.31
CA SER A 86 10.74 -9.07 -14.49
C SER A 86 10.43 -7.70 -15.13
N LEU A 87 10.84 -7.51 -16.40
CA LEU A 87 10.68 -6.29 -17.17
C LEU A 87 9.23 -5.79 -17.36
N GLU A 88 8.24 -6.69 -17.35
CA GLU A 88 6.82 -6.36 -17.56
C GLU A 88 6.09 -6.10 -16.23
N ALA A 89 6.64 -6.53 -15.10
CA ALA A 89 6.03 -6.36 -13.78
C ALA A 89 6.35 -4.99 -13.14
N GLU A 90 7.54 -4.45 -13.40
CA GLU A 90 8.00 -3.17 -12.85
C GLU A 90 7.06 -1.98 -13.19
N PRO A 91 6.56 -1.80 -14.43
CA PRO A 91 5.64 -0.70 -14.74
C PRO A 91 4.33 -0.78 -13.95
N LEU A 92 3.76 -1.98 -13.79
CA LEU A 92 2.52 -2.20 -13.05
C LEU A 92 2.72 -2.02 -11.54
N GLU A 93 3.88 -2.41 -11.01
CA GLU A 93 4.26 -2.09 -9.63
C GLU A 93 4.29 -0.57 -9.40
N GLN A 94 4.96 0.17 -10.28
CA GLN A 94 5.06 1.62 -10.17
C GLN A 94 3.69 2.31 -10.29
N GLU A 95 2.83 1.83 -11.19
CA GLU A 95 1.46 2.32 -11.31
C GLU A 95 0.63 2.04 -10.05
N ALA A 96 0.78 0.86 -9.44
CA ALA A 96 0.10 0.51 -8.19
C ALA A 96 0.61 1.36 -7.01
N ARG A 97 1.94 1.54 -6.89
CA ARG A 97 2.52 2.46 -5.90
C ARG A 97 2.04 3.89 -6.10
N GLN A 98 1.89 4.34 -7.35
CA GLN A 98 1.34 5.66 -7.63
C GLN A 98 -0.12 5.81 -7.18
N ASP A 99 -0.93 4.75 -7.33
CA ASP A 99 -2.30 4.75 -6.79
C ASP A 99 -2.29 4.75 -5.25
N PHE A 100 -1.40 3.99 -4.61
CA PHE A 100 -1.26 3.97 -3.14
C PHE A 100 -0.84 5.34 -2.61
N ARG A 101 0.09 6.02 -3.29
CA ARG A 101 0.50 7.40 -3.00
C ARG A 101 -0.65 8.38 -3.13
N ASN A 102 -1.59 8.12 -4.04
CA ASN A 102 -2.83 8.88 -4.18
C ASN A 102 -3.93 8.43 -3.20
N LEU A 103 -3.61 7.55 -2.24
CA LEU A 103 -4.54 6.94 -1.28
C LEU A 103 -5.68 6.15 -1.95
N LYS A 104 -5.47 5.68 -3.19
CA LYS A 104 -6.41 4.87 -3.98
C LYS A 104 -6.00 3.40 -3.95
N PHE A 105 -6.00 2.80 -2.76
CA PHE A 105 -5.47 1.44 -2.55
C PHE A 105 -6.20 0.37 -3.38
N MET A 106 -7.52 0.44 -3.54
CA MET A 106 -8.27 -0.51 -4.39
C MET A 106 -7.78 -0.50 -5.84
N ASN A 107 -7.57 0.67 -6.45
CA ASN A 107 -7.10 0.79 -7.83
C ASN A 107 -5.73 0.12 -8.02
N GLY A 108 -4.81 0.33 -7.07
CA GLY A 108 -3.50 -0.31 -7.12
C GLY A 108 -3.57 -1.83 -6.93
N VAL A 109 -4.47 -2.33 -6.08
CA VAL A 109 -4.70 -3.77 -5.88
C VAL A 109 -5.23 -4.43 -7.15
N GLU A 110 -6.19 -3.81 -7.84
CA GLU A 110 -6.73 -4.31 -9.11
C GLU A 110 -5.66 -4.46 -10.19
N LYS A 111 -4.74 -3.49 -10.27
CA LYS A 111 -3.59 -3.57 -11.19
C LYS A 111 -2.69 -4.76 -10.86
N LEU A 112 -2.34 -4.92 -9.58
CA LEU A 112 -1.45 -5.99 -9.12
C LEU A 112 -2.08 -7.39 -9.24
N GLN A 113 -3.41 -7.50 -9.11
CA GLN A 113 -4.12 -8.79 -9.19
C GLN A 113 -3.84 -9.54 -10.50
N SER A 114 -3.67 -8.80 -11.59
CA SER A 114 -3.41 -9.36 -12.93
C SER A 114 -2.06 -10.04 -13.07
N ILE A 115 -1.07 -9.69 -12.22
CA ILE A 115 0.31 -10.16 -12.34
C ILE A 115 0.78 -10.98 -11.14
N VAL A 116 0.14 -10.85 -9.99
CA VAL A 116 0.61 -11.46 -8.74
C VAL A 116 0.70 -12.99 -8.80
N ASN A 117 -0.08 -13.65 -9.66
CA ASN A 117 -0.05 -15.11 -9.84
C ASN A 117 0.84 -15.58 -11.01
N GLU A 118 1.40 -14.63 -11.77
CA GLU A 118 2.12 -14.88 -13.03
C GLU A 118 3.64 -14.66 -12.93
N VAL A 119 4.11 -14.01 -11.86
CA VAL A 119 5.54 -13.81 -11.60
C VAL A 119 6.13 -15.04 -10.88
N GLU A 120 7.02 -15.75 -11.57
CA GLU A 120 7.69 -16.95 -11.04
C GLU A 120 9.03 -16.65 -10.33
N ASP A 121 9.58 -15.45 -10.51
CA ASP A 121 10.79 -15.04 -9.80
C ASP A 121 10.52 -15.01 -8.29
N LYS A 122 11.38 -15.69 -7.51
CA LYS A 122 11.15 -15.87 -6.07
C LYS A 122 11.24 -14.57 -5.29
N ASP A 123 12.13 -13.67 -5.69
CA ASP A 123 12.40 -12.45 -4.93
C ASP A 123 11.48 -11.31 -5.41
N GLU A 124 11.39 -11.08 -6.72
CA GLU A 124 10.46 -10.08 -7.29
C GLU A 124 9.00 -10.47 -7.05
N GLY A 125 8.67 -11.75 -7.22
CA GLY A 125 7.35 -12.28 -6.91
C GLY A 125 7.01 -12.08 -5.43
N ALA A 126 7.95 -12.29 -4.50
CA ALA A 126 7.72 -12.06 -3.09
C ALA A 126 7.42 -10.58 -2.78
N MET A 127 8.13 -9.64 -3.40
CA MET A 127 7.86 -8.20 -3.25
C MET A 127 6.50 -7.81 -3.79
N LEU A 128 6.11 -8.30 -4.98
CA LEU A 128 4.80 -8.04 -5.57
C LEU A 128 3.67 -8.66 -4.76
N HIS A 129 3.86 -9.89 -4.27
CA HIS A 129 2.90 -10.53 -3.36
C HIS A 129 2.72 -9.72 -2.08
N GLN A 130 3.82 -9.21 -1.51
CA GLN A 130 3.74 -8.35 -0.33
C GLN A 130 3.01 -7.04 -0.63
N LEU A 131 3.34 -6.37 -1.73
CA LEU A 131 2.70 -5.12 -2.13
C LEU A 131 1.19 -5.31 -2.38
N TYR A 132 0.81 -6.39 -3.07
CA TYR A 132 -0.59 -6.75 -3.29
C TYR A 132 -1.33 -7.03 -1.97
N PHE A 133 -0.71 -7.80 -1.08
CA PHE A 133 -1.31 -8.15 0.21
C PHE A 133 -1.49 -6.94 1.12
N GLU A 134 -0.45 -6.12 1.27
CA GLU A 134 -0.51 -4.89 2.06
C GLU A 134 -1.47 -3.89 1.42
N GLY A 135 -1.46 -3.73 0.09
CA GLY A 135 -2.44 -2.90 -0.61
C GLY A 135 -3.88 -3.33 -0.35
N SER A 136 -4.15 -4.64 -0.35
CA SER A 136 -5.47 -5.19 -0.04
C SER A 136 -5.89 -4.88 1.40
N MET A 137 -4.95 -4.95 2.35
CA MET A 137 -5.20 -4.57 3.73
C MET A 137 -5.51 -3.07 3.87
N LEU A 138 -4.68 -2.22 3.23
CA LEU A 138 -4.87 -0.76 3.26
C LEU A 138 -6.15 -0.32 2.58
N ALA A 139 -6.59 -1.04 1.54
CA ALA A 139 -7.85 -0.77 0.88
C ALA A 139 -9.08 -1.05 1.76
N ASN A 140 -8.93 -1.93 2.76
CA ASN A 140 -9.97 -2.13 3.77
C ASN A 140 -9.91 -1.05 4.87
N LEU A 141 -8.78 -0.38 5.11
CA LEU A 141 -8.69 0.66 6.16
C LEU A 141 -9.55 1.89 5.89
N ILE A 142 -9.71 2.26 4.62
CA ILE A 142 -10.51 3.42 4.23
C ILE A 142 -11.90 2.91 3.88
N PRO A 143 -12.96 3.25 4.65
CA PRO A 143 -14.31 2.95 4.20
C PRO A 143 -14.55 3.65 2.85
N PRO A 144 -15.24 3.01 1.89
CA PRO A 144 -15.64 3.69 0.66
C PRO A 144 -16.35 5.01 1.03
N SER A 145 -15.99 6.08 0.32
CA SER A 145 -16.43 7.45 0.61
C SER A 145 -17.95 7.56 0.80
N GLU A 146 -18.40 8.56 1.58
CA GLU A 146 -19.80 8.87 1.88
C GLU A 146 -20.74 8.95 0.64
N GLU A 147 -20.21 9.05 -0.58
CA GLU A 147 -21.02 8.93 -1.81
C GLU A 147 -21.66 7.53 -2.01
N ASP A 148 -21.13 6.49 -1.35
CA ASP A 148 -21.67 5.13 -1.35
C ASP A 148 -22.69 4.87 -0.20
N GLU A 149 -22.89 5.84 0.71
CA GLU A 149 -23.87 5.73 1.82
C GLU A 149 -25.34 5.86 1.37
N ILE A 150 -25.59 6.12 0.08
CA ILE A 150 -26.97 6.16 -0.46
C ILE A 150 -27.56 4.73 -0.58
N SER A 151 -26.72 3.69 -0.62
CA SER A 151 -27.15 2.31 -0.41
C SER A 151 -27.10 1.98 1.07
N GLY A 152 -28.21 2.24 1.77
CA GLY A 152 -28.39 2.00 3.22
C GLY A 152 -28.32 0.53 3.66
N ASP A 153 -27.20 -0.13 3.39
CA ASP A 153 -26.79 -1.36 4.05
C ASP A 153 -25.55 -1.03 4.89
N HIS A 154 -25.61 -1.37 6.17
CA HIS A 154 -24.63 -0.96 7.17
C HIS A 154 -23.24 -1.52 6.85
N GLY A 155 -22.41 -0.72 6.18
CA GLY A 155 -20.98 -0.98 6.11
C GLY A 155 -20.44 -1.03 7.53
N GLU A 156 -19.91 -2.19 7.94
CA GLU A 156 -19.20 -2.34 9.21
C GLU A 156 -18.05 -1.33 9.22
N THR A 157 -18.23 -0.20 9.92
CA THR A 157 -17.12 0.69 10.25
C THR A 157 -16.08 -0.15 11.00
N ILE A 158 -14.89 -0.28 10.43
CA ILE A 158 -13.78 -0.98 11.09
C ILE A 158 -13.51 -0.24 12.41
N GLU A 159 -13.68 -0.96 13.52
CA GLU A 159 -13.35 -0.42 14.83
C GLU A 159 -11.86 -0.07 14.91
N PHE A 160 -11.50 0.90 15.76
CA PHE A 160 -10.11 1.36 15.90
C PHE A 160 -9.12 0.21 16.13
N ASP A 161 -9.49 -0.79 16.93
CA ASP A 161 -8.66 -1.98 17.18
C ASP A 161 -8.42 -2.80 15.90
N GLY A 162 -9.40 -2.84 14.99
CA GLY A 162 -9.25 -3.45 13.67
C GLY A 162 -8.27 -2.68 12.78
N MET A 163 -8.33 -1.35 12.78
CA MET A 163 -7.38 -0.49 12.05
C MET A 163 -5.94 -0.65 12.57
N VAL A 164 -5.76 -0.65 13.89
CA VAL A 164 -4.47 -0.92 14.53
C VAL A 164 -3.96 -2.32 14.18
N GLY A 165 -4.86 -3.31 14.19
CA GLY A 165 -4.55 -4.68 13.80
C GLY A 165 -4.00 -4.77 12.37
N ILE A 166 -4.66 -4.12 11.41
CA ILE A 166 -4.20 -4.05 10.03
C ILE A 166 -2.81 -3.39 9.93
N LEU A 167 -2.64 -2.20 10.51
CA LEU A 167 -1.36 -1.47 10.42
C LEU A 167 -0.21 -2.23 11.09
N SER A 168 -0.49 -3.07 12.09
CA SER A 168 0.52 -3.91 12.74
C SER A 168 1.09 -5.02 11.86
N MET A 169 0.44 -5.33 10.72
CA MET A 169 0.89 -6.37 9.79
C MET A 169 1.72 -5.83 8.61
N ILE A 170 1.75 -4.50 8.44
CA ILE A 170 2.45 -3.84 7.33
C ILE A 170 3.97 -3.96 7.53
N LYS A 171 4.69 -4.31 6.47
CA LYS A 171 6.14 -4.47 6.48
C LYS A 171 6.84 -3.46 5.58
N ASP A 172 6.24 -3.04 4.46
CA ASP A 172 6.79 -2.00 3.61
C ASP A 172 6.73 -0.63 4.34
N PRO A 173 7.87 0.07 4.50
CA PRO A 173 7.90 1.33 5.23
C PRO A 173 7.14 2.46 4.53
N GLU A 174 7.07 2.47 3.20
CA GLU A 174 6.24 3.41 2.44
C GLU A 174 4.75 3.15 2.73
N ASN A 175 4.32 1.88 2.70
CA ASN A 175 2.94 1.51 3.03
C ASN A 175 2.59 1.81 4.49
N ALA A 176 3.52 1.67 5.43
CA ALA A 176 3.28 2.03 6.83
C ALA A 176 3.02 3.54 6.99
N LEU A 177 3.75 4.39 6.24
CA LEU A 177 3.51 5.83 6.19
C LEU A 177 2.14 6.13 5.54
N LEU A 178 1.89 5.60 4.34
CA LEU A 178 0.67 5.87 3.57
C LEU A 178 -0.58 5.37 4.30
N GLY A 179 -0.54 4.15 4.84
CA GLY A 179 -1.61 3.57 5.63
C GLY A 179 -1.91 4.35 6.90
N THR A 180 -0.88 4.90 7.55
CA THR A 180 -1.10 5.79 8.70
C THR A 180 -1.74 7.11 8.23
N LEU A 181 -1.24 7.73 7.17
CA LEU A 181 -1.77 9.00 6.65
C LEU A 181 -3.22 8.89 6.15
N ALA A 182 -3.62 7.73 5.65
CA ALA A 182 -4.98 7.42 5.23
C ALA A 182 -6.02 7.46 6.36
N LEU A 183 -5.60 7.28 7.62
CA LEU A 183 -6.50 7.33 8.75
C LEU A 183 -6.93 8.76 9.06
N ASN A 184 -8.10 8.91 9.68
CA ASN A 184 -8.53 10.18 10.27
C ASN A 184 -7.50 10.71 11.30
N ASP A 185 -7.42 12.04 11.45
CA ASP A 185 -6.51 12.74 12.34
C ASP A 185 -6.54 12.25 13.78
N ARG A 186 -7.71 11.89 14.32
CA ARG A 186 -7.83 11.33 15.66
C ARG A 186 -7.13 9.99 15.81
N TYR A 187 -7.32 9.07 14.86
CA TYR A 187 -6.71 7.73 14.92
C TYR A 187 -5.20 7.79 14.69
N ARG A 188 -4.73 8.68 13.82
CA ARG A 188 -3.28 8.91 13.63
C ARG A 188 -2.60 9.35 14.92
N ALA A 189 -3.26 10.21 15.70
CA ALA A 189 -2.76 10.68 16.99
C ALA A 189 -2.57 9.57 18.04
N GLU A 190 -3.26 8.44 17.88
CA GLU A 190 -3.15 7.28 18.78
C GLU A 190 -2.09 6.28 18.34
N ILE A 191 -1.76 6.25 17.04
CA ILE A 191 -0.88 5.23 16.44
C ILE A 191 0.55 5.76 16.26
N ILE A 192 0.71 7.04 15.90
CA ILE A 192 2.02 7.67 15.77
C ILE A 192 2.67 7.76 17.15
N LEU A 193 3.92 7.31 17.22
CA LEU A 193 4.63 7.11 18.49
C LEU A 193 5.06 8.43 19.15
N GLU A 194 5.45 9.42 18.35
CA GLU A 194 5.97 10.70 18.84
C GLU A 194 4.89 11.79 18.92
N GLN A 195 4.67 12.35 20.11
CA GLN A 195 3.59 13.35 20.35
C GLN A 195 3.87 14.71 19.71
N ASP A 196 5.14 15.02 19.46
CA ASP A 196 5.53 16.24 18.73
C ASP A 196 5.55 16.04 17.21
N SER A 197 5.16 14.87 16.72
CA SER A 197 4.91 14.62 15.29
C SER A 197 3.81 15.53 14.76
N LEU A 198 3.98 15.99 13.52
CA LEU A 198 2.92 16.62 12.75
C LEU A 198 1.79 15.60 12.47
N ASN A 199 0.56 16.11 12.40
CA ASN A 199 -0.63 15.35 12.02
C ASN A 199 -1.36 16.10 10.89
N PRO A 200 -0.86 15.99 9.64
CA PRO A 200 -1.41 16.72 8.49
C PRO A 200 -2.85 16.32 8.21
N ILE A 201 -3.75 17.30 8.12
CA ILE A 201 -5.07 17.13 7.50
C ILE A 201 -4.92 17.73 6.11
N PHE A 202 -5.17 16.92 5.08
CA PHE A 202 -4.88 17.27 3.70
C PHE A 202 -5.85 16.54 2.78
N ASP A 203 -6.03 17.10 1.59
CA ASP A 203 -6.78 16.47 0.51
C ASP A 203 -5.83 15.98 -0.60
N GLY A 204 -6.12 14.81 -1.16
CA GLY A 204 -5.37 14.26 -2.28
C GLY A 204 -4.21 13.34 -1.88
N GLY A 205 -3.13 13.36 -2.67
CA GLY A 205 -2.05 12.38 -2.61
C GLY A 205 -0.78 12.85 -1.91
N VAL A 206 0.09 11.89 -1.64
CA VAL A 206 1.41 12.04 -1.05
C VAL A 206 2.46 11.81 -2.13
N ARG A 207 3.38 12.76 -2.33
CA ARG A 207 4.50 12.59 -3.25
C ARG A 207 5.74 12.14 -2.49
N ILE A 208 6.15 10.89 -2.67
CA ILE A 208 7.42 10.39 -2.12
C ILE A 208 8.58 10.94 -2.95
N LEU A 209 9.51 11.63 -2.29
CA LEU A 209 10.70 12.21 -2.90
C LEU A 209 11.90 11.28 -2.77
N GLN A 210 12.07 10.69 -1.58
CA GLN A 210 13.17 9.79 -1.28
C GLN A 210 12.82 8.84 -0.14
N LEU A 211 13.30 7.61 -0.22
CA LEU A 211 13.28 6.64 0.87
C LEU A 211 14.71 6.17 1.12
N SER A 212 15.17 6.26 2.36
CA SER A 212 16.53 5.88 2.75
C SER A 212 16.55 5.25 4.13
N LYS A 213 17.60 4.51 4.44
CA LYS A 213 17.86 4.03 5.80
C LYS A 213 18.55 5.13 6.58
N GLU A 214 18.00 5.46 7.73
CA GLU A 214 18.65 6.32 8.71
C GLU A 214 19.59 5.48 9.56
N THR A 215 20.85 5.88 9.64
CA THR A 215 21.90 5.12 10.35
C THR A 215 22.57 5.93 11.46
N GLU A 216 22.28 7.22 11.55
CA GLU A 216 22.90 8.13 12.52
C GLU A 216 21.97 9.29 12.89
N GLY A 217 22.46 10.16 13.78
CA GLY A 217 21.72 11.35 14.21
C GLY A 217 20.77 11.10 15.38
N LYS A 218 20.21 12.19 15.89
CA LYS A 218 19.46 12.21 17.15
C LYS A 218 18.24 11.27 17.13
N ILE A 219 17.45 11.30 16.05
CA ILE A 219 16.23 10.49 15.95
C ILE A 219 16.56 9.00 15.91
N PHE A 220 17.65 8.62 15.22
CA PHE A 220 18.16 7.26 15.23
C PHE A 220 18.52 6.81 16.64
N GLU A 221 19.31 7.62 17.37
CA GLU A 221 19.66 7.32 18.76
C GLU A 221 18.43 7.20 19.65
N ASP A 222 17.49 8.14 19.56
CA ASP A 222 16.25 8.16 20.34
C ASP A 222 15.42 6.88 20.11
N VAL A 223 15.25 6.47 18.84
CA VAL A 223 14.51 5.27 18.45
C VAL A 223 15.18 4.01 19.00
N PHE A 224 16.48 3.81 18.80
CA PHE A 224 17.16 2.59 19.22
C PHE A 224 17.36 2.50 20.74
N ASN A 225 17.37 3.63 21.44
CA ASN A 225 17.34 3.66 22.89
C ASN A 225 15.96 3.28 23.45
N MET A 226 14.88 3.69 22.80
CA MET A 226 13.50 3.47 23.26
C MET A 226 12.93 2.11 22.86
N TYR A 227 13.20 1.67 21.62
CA TYR A 227 12.60 0.48 21.01
C TYR A 227 13.65 -0.61 20.81
N LYS A 228 13.84 -1.47 21.82
CA LYS A 228 14.85 -2.55 21.78
C LYS A 228 14.69 -3.56 20.64
N SER A 229 13.47 -3.72 20.12
CA SER A 229 13.18 -4.59 18.97
C SER A 229 13.32 -3.89 17.62
N ALA A 230 13.68 -2.60 17.59
CA ALA A 230 13.96 -1.89 16.35
C ALA A 230 15.15 -2.53 15.63
N LYS A 231 14.96 -2.79 14.32
CA LYS A 231 15.98 -3.38 13.45
C LYS A 231 16.53 -2.35 12.47
N THR A 232 15.65 -1.57 11.86
CA THR A 232 16.00 -0.55 10.87
C THR A 232 15.14 0.69 11.11
N LEU A 233 15.71 1.87 10.95
CA LEU A 233 14.95 3.13 10.85
C LEU A 233 14.98 3.60 9.40
N TYR A 234 13.83 3.89 8.82
CA TYR A 234 13.71 4.47 7.49
C TYR A 234 13.36 5.95 7.62
N LYS A 235 14.07 6.77 6.86
CA LYS A 235 13.74 8.18 6.60
C LYS A 235 13.08 8.27 5.23
N ILE A 236 11.87 8.83 5.20
CA ILE A 236 11.09 9.05 4.00
C ILE A 236 10.91 10.56 3.84
N ASP A 237 11.51 11.14 2.80
CA ASP A 237 11.27 12.53 2.41
C ASP A 237 10.07 12.55 1.46
N PHE A 238 9.06 13.37 1.76
CA PHE A 238 7.82 13.40 1.00
C PHE A 238 7.16 14.79 1.01
N GLU A 239 6.18 14.97 0.14
CA GLU A 239 5.43 16.22 0.02
C GLU A 239 3.92 15.97 0.09
N ILE A 240 3.23 16.85 0.81
CA ILE A 240 1.78 16.96 0.86
C ILE A 240 1.44 18.43 0.58
N GLU A 241 0.56 18.68 -0.40
CA GLU A 241 0.07 20.04 -0.74
C GLU A 241 1.20 21.09 -0.95
N GLY A 242 2.35 20.67 -1.49
CA GLY A 242 3.51 21.55 -1.68
C GLY A 242 4.41 21.74 -0.44
N HIS A 243 4.10 21.09 0.69
CA HIS A 243 4.89 21.13 1.91
C HIS A 243 5.79 19.91 2.05
N HIS A 244 7.11 20.15 2.10
CA HIS A 244 8.11 19.11 2.28
C HIS A 244 8.18 18.66 3.75
N LEU A 245 8.02 17.36 3.97
CA LEU A 245 7.96 16.68 5.25
C LEU A 245 8.92 15.49 5.27
N VAL A 246 9.29 15.07 6.48
CA VAL A 246 10.15 13.90 6.72
C VAL A 246 9.42 12.94 7.66
N GLY A 247 9.20 11.72 7.20
CA GLY A 247 8.61 10.62 7.94
C GLY A 247 9.69 9.65 8.41
N TYR A 248 9.62 9.24 9.67
CA TYR A 248 10.50 8.23 10.25
C TYR A 248 9.70 6.97 10.55
N VAL A 249 10.06 5.85 9.91
CA VAL A 249 9.37 4.57 10.06
C VAL A 249 10.32 3.54 10.66
N ILE A 250 9.93 2.96 11.79
CA ILE A 250 10.69 1.91 12.46
C ILE A 250 10.28 0.58 11.86
N GLN A 251 11.23 -0.21 11.37
CA GLN A 251 11.03 -1.61 11.09
C GLN A 251 11.59 -2.45 12.24
N PHE A 252 10.75 -3.29 12.82
CA PHE A 252 11.08 -4.15 13.95
C PHE A 252 11.71 -5.47 13.50
N ALA A 253 12.24 -6.23 14.46
CA ALA A 253 12.90 -7.51 14.24
C ALA A 253 12.00 -8.58 13.59
N ASP A 254 10.68 -8.51 13.81
CA ASP A 254 9.66 -9.37 13.18
C ASP A 254 9.31 -8.96 11.74
N GLY A 255 9.88 -7.85 11.26
CA GLY A 255 9.70 -7.30 9.92
C GLY A 255 8.56 -6.28 9.81
N THR A 256 7.75 -6.10 10.86
CA THR A 256 6.66 -5.11 10.86
C THR A 256 7.22 -3.69 10.88
N SER A 257 6.49 -2.75 10.28
CA SER A 257 6.87 -1.35 10.15
C SER A 257 5.84 -0.45 10.84
N LYS A 258 6.30 0.53 11.62
CA LYS A 258 5.43 1.49 12.32
C LYS A 258 5.95 2.92 12.17
N LEU A 259 5.04 3.85 11.88
CA LEU A 259 5.36 5.26 11.80
C LEU A 259 5.72 5.80 13.20
N TYR A 260 6.93 6.33 13.33
CA TYR A 260 7.43 6.94 14.55
C TYR A 260 7.07 8.42 14.62
N SER A 261 7.42 9.20 13.60
CA SER A 261 7.20 10.66 13.58
C SER A 261 7.17 11.23 12.17
N ILE A 262 6.45 12.34 12.00
CA ILE A 262 6.47 13.22 10.84
C ILE A 262 6.93 14.60 11.29
N LEU A 263 7.98 15.12 10.66
CA LEU A 263 8.60 16.40 10.97
C LEU A 263 8.66 17.29 9.73
N PRO A 264 8.71 18.63 9.89
CA PRO A 264 8.99 19.50 8.75
C PRO A 264 10.42 19.28 8.24
N ALA A 265 10.61 19.28 6.92
CA ALA A 265 11.95 19.33 6.35
C ALA A 265 12.58 20.71 6.57
N ASP A 266 13.90 20.75 6.78
CA ASP A 266 14.74 21.96 6.76
C ASP A 266 14.25 23.14 7.61
N GLY A 267 13.55 22.88 8.72
CA GLY A 267 13.01 23.93 9.61
C GLY A 267 11.84 24.72 9.03
N ALA A 268 11.20 24.20 7.96
CA ALA A 268 9.97 24.74 7.43
C ALA A 268 8.87 24.77 8.50
N LYS A 269 7.90 25.69 8.34
CA LYS A 269 6.71 25.78 9.19
C LYS A 269 5.47 25.48 8.36
N PRO A 270 5.18 24.21 8.07
CA PRO A 270 3.96 23.84 7.38
C PRO A 270 2.73 24.23 8.23
N PRO A 271 1.54 24.36 7.62
CA PRO A 271 0.32 24.74 8.33
C PRO A 271 -0.25 23.62 9.22
N TYR A 272 0.44 22.47 9.31
CA TYR A 272 0.01 21.31 10.07
C TYR A 272 0.32 21.46 11.55
N LYS A 273 -0.65 21.08 12.38
CA LYS A 273 -0.50 21.02 13.84
C LYS A 273 0.17 19.72 14.26
N SER A 274 0.84 19.73 15.41
CA SER A 274 1.32 18.50 16.02
C SER A 274 0.17 17.70 16.66
N ILE A 275 0.41 16.43 16.91
CA ILE A 275 -0.52 15.55 17.65
C ILE A 275 -0.88 16.17 19.00
N ARG A 276 0.13 16.65 19.75
CA ARG A 276 -0.06 17.31 21.05
C ARG A 276 -0.96 18.55 20.93
N GLU A 277 -0.85 19.32 19.85
CA GLU A 277 -1.71 20.49 19.62
C GLU A 277 -3.16 20.10 19.33
N TRP A 278 -3.38 19.07 18.50
CA TRP A 278 -4.71 18.54 18.23
C TRP A 278 -5.39 18.00 19.49
N GLN A 279 -4.67 17.23 20.31
CA GLN A 279 -5.20 16.73 21.58
C GLN A 279 -5.67 17.86 22.52
N LYS A 280 -4.98 19.00 22.53
CA LYS A 280 -5.43 20.19 23.30
C LYS A 280 -6.73 20.74 22.74
N ILE A 281 -6.88 20.78 21.42
CA ILE A 281 -8.08 21.26 20.75
C ILE A 281 -9.27 20.35 21.06
N TYR A 282 -9.14 19.03 20.91
CA TYR A 282 -10.24 18.10 21.19
C TYR A 282 -10.70 18.16 22.65
N LYS A 283 -9.77 18.25 23.61
CA LYS A 283 -10.11 18.43 25.03
C LYS A 283 -10.91 19.71 25.29
N ILE A 284 -10.66 20.79 24.53
CA ILE A 284 -11.44 22.03 24.67
C ILE A 284 -12.86 21.84 24.12
N ILE A 285 -13.02 21.06 23.05
CA ILE A 285 -14.31 20.79 22.41
C ILE A 285 -15.16 19.87 23.29
N GLU A 286 -14.60 18.80 23.86
CA GLU A 286 -15.32 17.83 24.70
C GLU A 286 -15.83 18.41 26.02
N ASN A 287 -15.24 19.52 26.50
CA ASN A 287 -15.63 20.20 27.74
C ASN A 287 -16.62 21.37 27.53
N ARG A 288 -17.14 21.54 26.31
CA ARG A 288 -18.19 22.54 25.97
C ARG A 288 -19.54 21.87 25.81
#